data_AF-A0A924F0P1-F1
#
_entry.id   AF-A0A924F0P1-F1
#
_cell.length_a   1.000
_cell.length_b   1.000
_cell.length_c   1.000
_cell.angle_alpha   90.00
_cell.angle_beta   90.00
_cell.angle_gamma   90.00
#
_symmetry.space_group_name_H-M   'P 1'
#
loop_
_entity.id
_entity.type
_entity.pdbx_description
1 polymer ?
#
loop_
_entity_poly.entity_id
_entity_poly.type
_entity_poly.pdbx_seq_one_letter_code
_entity_poly.pdbx_strand_id
1 'polypeptide(L)'
;MTIDRRTFVATAAIAAATAALPPLAAAADAGRDAREYYELRAYRLKPGAPHTLLDAYLEQALIPALNRRGVRNVGVFTEPDAKDGPAVWVLMAHRTMESIGAVNAAVNTDPAVIAAGTDYLTSPTTKNPGFDRIDSWIFLAFAGMPRLTLPTMTAGNQSRLFELRIYESYSELKALKKVAMFNAGEIELMKALGQSPVFYGQALAGRDLPQLTYMLCTPDRAAADAAWKAFGAHPTWKALSTDPQYADTVSRITSRFLVPASCSQI
;
A
#
# COMPACT_ATOMS: atom_id res chain seq x y z
N MET A 1 -43.09 -17.89 -29.02
CA MET A 1 -42.84 -16.81 -29.99
C MET A 1 -41.37 -16.42 -29.86
N THR A 2 -40.55 -16.93 -30.76
CA THR A 2 -39.08 -16.83 -30.77
C THR A 2 -38.70 -15.49 -31.37
N ILE A 3 -37.98 -14.64 -30.63
CA ILE A 3 -37.49 -13.36 -31.17
C ILE A 3 -36.17 -13.61 -31.92
N ASP A 4 -36.19 -13.26 -33.19
CA ASP A 4 -35.09 -13.41 -34.15
C ASP A 4 -33.97 -12.39 -33.86
N ARG A 5 -32.73 -12.87 -33.80
CA ARG A 5 -31.52 -12.09 -33.42
C ARG A 5 -30.93 -11.27 -34.58
N ARG A 6 -31.62 -11.21 -35.74
CA ARG A 6 -31.10 -10.61 -36.98
C ARG A 6 -31.54 -9.18 -37.26
N THR A 7 -32.34 -8.56 -36.38
CA THR A 7 -32.90 -7.21 -36.61
C THR A 7 -32.29 -6.13 -35.71
N PHE A 8 -31.05 -6.30 -35.24
CA PHE A 8 -30.36 -5.26 -34.47
C PHE A 8 -29.05 -4.76 -35.12
N VAL A 9 -28.78 -5.15 -36.37
CA VAL A 9 -27.61 -4.66 -37.11
C VAL A 9 -28.09 -4.07 -38.43
N ALA A 10 -28.63 -2.86 -38.36
CA ALA A 10 -28.72 -1.98 -39.51
C ALA A 10 -28.76 -0.53 -39.02
N THR A 11 -27.77 0.25 -39.45
CA THR A 11 -27.67 1.71 -39.35
C THR A 11 -27.31 2.33 -38.00
N ALA A 12 -26.00 2.37 -37.70
CA ALA A 12 -25.38 3.58 -37.18
C ALA A 12 -23.95 3.67 -37.71
N ALA A 13 -23.67 4.79 -38.35
CA ALA A 13 -22.48 5.06 -39.15
C ALA A 13 -21.19 5.06 -38.31
N ILE A 14 -20.09 4.77 -39.01
CA ILE A 14 -18.72 4.94 -38.56
C ILE A 14 -18.51 6.41 -38.13
N ALA A 15 -18.53 6.65 -36.82
CA ALA A 15 -17.78 7.74 -36.23
C ALA A 15 -16.57 7.09 -35.57
N ALA A 16 -15.43 7.12 -36.25
CA ALA A 16 -14.14 6.93 -35.60
C ALA A 16 -13.91 8.15 -34.69
N ALA A 17 -14.60 8.17 -33.56
CA ALA A 17 -14.18 8.98 -32.43
C ALA A 17 -12.92 8.29 -31.91
N THR A 18 -11.77 8.75 -32.38
CA THR A 18 -10.58 8.77 -31.55
C THR A 18 -10.99 9.52 -30.29
N ALA A 19 -11.47 8.78 -29.28
CA ALA A 19 -11.50 9.24 -27.91
C ALA A 19 -10.03 9.38 -27.52
N ALA A 20 -9.41 10.47 -27.98
CA ALA A 20 -8.25 11.02 -27.33
C ALA A 20 -8.73 11.27 -25.90
N LEU A 21 -8.36 10.35 -25.01
CA LEU A 21 -8.38 10.62 -23.59
C LEU A 21 -7.76 12.02 -23.45
N PRO A 22 -8.45 12.98 -22.81
CA PRO A 22 -7.83 14.27 -22.56
C PRO A 22 -6.48 13.97 -21.88
N PRO A 23 -5.40 14.69 -22.23
CA PRO A 23 -4.13 14.51 -21.54
C PRO A 23 -4.48 14.60 -20.06
N LEU A 24 -4.20 13.51 -19.35
CA LEU A 24 -4.49 13.41 -17.93
C LEU A 24 -3.84 14.64 -17.33
N ALA A 25 -4.67 15.63 -16.95
CA ALA A 25 -4.19 16.94 -16.55
C ALA A 25 -3.12 16.65 -15.52
N ALA A 26 -1.90 17.14 -15.77
CA ALA A 26 -0.78 16.97 -14.86
C ALA A 26 -1.33 17.32 -13.48
N ALA A 27 -1.46 16.31 -12.62
CA ALA A 27 -1.98 16.49 -11.29
C ALA A 27 -1.17 17.64 -10.72
N ALA A 28 -1.85 18.77 -10.47
CA ALA A 28 -1.19 20.00 -10.06
C ALA A 28 -0.19 19.62 -8.99
N ASP A 29 1.07 20.05 -9.17
CA ASP A 29 2.19 19.66 -8.33
C ASP A 29 1.81 20.04 -6.89
N ALA A 30 1.26 19.07 -6.17
CA ALA A 30 0.81 19.26 -4.81
C ALA A 30 2.08 19.67 -4.09
N GLY A 31 2.08 20.91 -3.56
CA GLY A 31 3.28 21.63 -3.18
C GLY A 31 4.23 20.80 -2.32
N ARG A 32 5.46 21.27 -2.14
CA ARG A 32 6.49 20.55 -1.39
C ARG A 32 6.05 20.10 0.03
N ASP A 33 4.98 20.64 0.59
CA ASP A 33 4.44 20.25 1.90
C ASP A 33 3.15 19.42 1.84
N ALA A 34 2.67 19.05 0.65
CA ALA A 34 1.48 18.22 0.49
C ALA A 34 1.72 16.78 0.97
N ARG A 35 0.76 16.28 1.75
CA ARG A 35 0.73 14.90 2.25
C ARG A 35 0.44 13.95 1.10
N GLU A 36 1.22 12.88 1.02
CA GLU A 36 1.01 11.80 0.06
C GLU A 36 -0.24 10.98 0.40
N TYR A 37 -0.73 10.29 -0.61
CA TYR A 37 -1.71 9.24 -0.48
C TYR A 37 -1.02 7.90 -0.71
N TYR A 38 -1.37 6.90 0.09
CA TYR A 38 -0.82 5.56 -0.09
C TYR A 38 -1.92 4.62 -0.56
N GLU A 39 -1.60 3.78 -1.54
CA GLU A 39 -2.37 2.59 -1.85
C GLU A 39 -1.58 1.37 -1.35
N LEU A 40 -2.18 0.58 -0.45
CA LEU A 40 -1.64 -0.71 -0.04
C LEU A 40 -2.53 -1.80 -0.60
N ARG A 41 -1.95 -2.75 -1.32
CA ARG A 41 -2.63 -3.96 -1.79
C ARG A 41 -2.12 -5.18 -1.07
N ALA A 42 -3.02 -6.11 -0.79
CA ALA A 42 -2.67 -7.49 -0.44
C ALA A 42 -3.22 -8.42 -1.51
N TYR A 43 -2.33 -9.00 -2.32
CA TYR A 43 -2.64 -10.11 -3.20
C TYR A 43 -2.67 -11.38 -2.34
N ARG A 44 -3.85 -11.74 -1.83
CA ARG A 44 -4.05 -12.97 -1.05
C ARG A 44 -3.84 -14.17 -1.94
N LEU A 45 -3.03 -15.12 -1.51
CA LEU A 45 -2.67 -16.31 -2.25
C LEU A 45 -3.41 -17.52 -1.67
N LYS A 46 -3.65 -18.53 -2.50
CA LYS A 46 -4.09 -19.83 -1.98
C LYS A 46 -2.96 -20.46 -1.18
N PRO A 47 -3.24 -21.11 -0.03
CA PRO A 47 -2.21 -21.83 0.73
C PRO A 47 -1.43 -22.81 -0.16
N GLY A 48 -0.10 -22.73 -0.11
CA GLY A 48 0.81 -23.58 -0.90
C GLY A 48 0.91 -23.24 -2.40
N ALA A 49 0.18 -22.25 -2.91
CA ALA A 49 0.31 -21.83 -4.30
C ALA A 49 1.61 -21.01 -4.52
N PRO A 50 2.34 -21.25 -5.61
CA PRO A 50 3.47 -20.40 -5.97
C PRO A 50 2.97 -19.01 -6.38
N HIS A 51 3.81 -18.00 -6.16
CA HIS A 51 3.52 -16.61 -6.55
C HIS A 51 4.46 -16.10 -7.65
N THR A 52 5.25 -16.98 -8.27
CA THR A 52 6.22 -16.63 -9.31
C THR A 52 5.59 -15.91 -10.50
N LEU A 53 4.36 -16.29 -10.88
CA LEU A 53 3.61 -15.63 -11.94
C LEU A 53 3.25 -14.18 -11.57
N LEU A 54 2.85 -13.95 -10.32
CA LEU A 54 2.56 -12.62 -9.80
C LEU A 54 3.85 -11.80 -9.66
N ASP A 55 4.92 -12.38 -9.13
CA ASP A 55 6.20 -11.70 -8.96
C ASP A 55 6.76 -11.20 -10.30
N ALA A 56 6.71 -12.04 -11.33
CA ALA A 56 7.15 -11.68 -12.68
C ALA A 56 6.31 -10.52 -13.25
N TYR A 57 4.99 -10.52 -13.04
CA TYR A 57 4.13 -9.41 -13.45
C TYR A 57 4.46 -8.11 -12.70
N LEU A 58 4.64 -8.19 -11.37
CA LEU A 58 4.96 -7.04 -10.55
C LEU A 58 6.30 -6.42 -11.00
N GLU A 59 7.33 -7.24 -11.16
CA GLU A 59 8.67 -6.82 -11.53
C GLU A 59 8.76 -6.29 -12.97
N GLN A 60 8.24 -7.03 -13.94
CA GLN A 60 8.50 -6.78 -15.36
C GLN A 60 7.45 -5.86 -16.01
N ALA A 61 6.22 -5.84 -15.48
CA ALA A 61 5.12 -5.08 -16.07
C ALA A 61 4.67 -3.92 -15.18
N LEU A 62 4.23 -4.21 -13.95
CA LEU A 62 3.55 -3.22 -13.11
C LEU A 62 4.52 -2.14 -12.59
N ILE A 63 5.60 -2.50 -11.90
CA ILE A 63 6.54 -1.54 -11.31
C ILE A 63 7.12 -0.58 -12.37
N PRO A 64 7.59 -1.05 -13.55
CA PRO A 64 8.05 -0.14 -14.60
C PRO A 64 6.96 0.83 -15.07
N ALA A 65 5.70 0.37 -15.17
CA ALA A 65 4.59 1.20 -15.58
C ALA A 65 4.16 2.23 -14.53
N LEU A 66 4.25 1.88 -13.24
CA LEU A 66 4.05 2.79 -12.11
C LEU A 66 5.14 3.88 -12.10
N ASN A 67 6.41 3.49 -12.25
CA ASN A 67 7.54 4.42 -12.28
C ASN A 67 7.42 5.45 -13.43
N ARG A 68 7.01 5.02 -14.63
CA ARG A 68 6.75 5.92 -15.77
C ARG A 68 5.67 6.97 -15.48
N ARG A 69 4.78 6.68 -14.53
CA ARG A 69 3.65 7.54 -14.12
C ARG A 69 3.94 8.32 -12.83
N GLY A 70 5.18 8.31 -12.37
CA GLY A 70 5.61 9.06 -11.17
C GLY A 70 5.32 8.37 -9.84
N VAL A 71 4.73 7.17 -9.85
CA VAL A 71 4.59 6.32 -8.65
C VAL A 71 5.90 5.55 -8.49
N ARG A 72 6.80 6.12 -7.69
CA ARG A 72 8.15 5.59 -7.40
C ARG A 72 8.20 4.98 -6.01
N ASN A 73 9.29 4.28 -5.70
CA ASN A 73 9.51 3.60 -4.42
C ASN A 73 8.39 2.60 -4.12
N VAL A 74 8.03 1.77 -5.11
CA VAL A 74 7.03 0.73 -4.95
C VAL A 74 7.60 -0.38 -4.06
N GLY A 75 7.01 -0.57 -2.89
CA GLY A 75 7.38 -1.65 -1.98
C GLY A 75 6.65 -2.94 -2.36
N VAL A 76 7.37 -4.06 -2.43
CA VAL A 76 6.78 -5.39 -2.62
C VAL A 76 7.28 -6.31 -1.52
N PHE A 77 6.38 -6.94 -0.79
CA PHE A 77 6.73 -7.71 0.40
C PHE A 77 5.99 -9.04 0.48
N THR A 78 6.60 -10.04 1.12
CA THR A 78 5.94 -11.27 1.54
C THR A 78 5.88 -11.33 3.07
N GLU A 79 4.92 -12.09 3.61
CA GLU A 79 4.75 -12.30 5.05
C GLU A 79 5.16 -13.75 5.38
N PRO A 80 6.40 -14.01 5.85
CA PRO A 80 6.87 -15.39 6.10
C PRO A 80 5.98 -16.14 7.09
N ASP A 81 5.56 -15.46 8.16
CA ASP A 81 4.69 -16.00 9.20
C ASP A 81 3.26 -15.43 9.06
N ALA A 82 2.62 -15.76 7.95
CA ALA A 82 1.37 -15.12 7.54
C ALA A 82 0.18 -15.41 8.49
N LYS A 83 -0.43 -14.35 9.04
CA LYS A 83 -1.56 -14.48 9.98
C LYS A 83 -2.89 -14.87 9.34
N ASP A 84 -3.15 -14.35 8.14
CA ASP A 84 -4.43 -14.52 7.42
C ASP A 84 -4.25 -15.28 6.10
N GLY A 85 -3.27 -16.18 6.08
CA GLY A 85 -2.82 -16.87 4.87
C GLY A 85 -1.80 -16.06 4.06
N PRO A 86 -1.10 -16.72 3.12
CA PRO A 86 0.00 -16.11 2.38
C PRO A 86 -0.48 -14.94 1.52
N ALA A 87 0.30 -13.87 1.47
CA ALA A 87 0.00 -12.71 0.65
C ALA A 87 1.28 -12.04 0.13
N VAL A 88 1.17 -11.43 -1.06
CA VAL A 88 2.13 -10.44 -1.56
C VAL A 88 1.54 -9.05 -1.31
N TRP A 89 2.26 -8.24 -0.55
CA TRP A 89 1.89 -6.87 -0.21
C TRP A 89 2.56 -5.88 -1.16
N VAL A 90 1.81 -4.92 -1.68
CA VAL A 90 2.33 -3.88 -2.59
C VAL A 90 1.96 -2.50 -2.06
N LEU A 91 2.96 -1.69 -1.73
CA LEU A 91 2.81 -0.31 -1.25
C LEU A 91 3.16 0.67 -2.37
N MET A 92 2.24 1.58 -2.68
CA MET A 92 2.39 2.60 -3.71
C MET A 92 2.11 3.99 -3.12
N ALA A 93 3.01 4.95 -3.37
CA ALA A 93 2.85 6.33 -2.93
C ALA A 93 2.43 7.23 -4.10
N HIS A 94 1.36 7.98 -3.90
CA HIS A 94 0.76 8.89 -4.86
C HIS A 94 0.80 10.32 -4.32
N ARG A 95 1.07 11.29 -5.21
CA ARG A 95 1.08 12.72 -4.84
C ARG A 95 -0.31 13.29 -4.61
N THR A 96 -1.33 12.72 -5.26
CA THR A 96 -2.73 13.16 -5.16
C THR A 96 -3.68 11.96 -5.14
N MET A 97 -4.91 12.18 -4.68
CA MET A 97 -5.95 11.14 -4.69
C MET A 97 -6.33 10.74 -6.13
N GLU A 98 -6.39 11.69 -7.05
CA GLU A 98 -6.74 11.47 -8.46
C GLU A 98 -5.73 10.54 -9.15
N SER A 99 -4.45 10.63 -8.75
CA SER A 99 -3.39 9.75 -9.26
C SER A 99 -3.70 8.28 -9.01
N ILE A 100 -4.32 7.91 -7.88
CA ILE A 100 -4.69 6.53 -7.58
C ILE A 100 -5.63 5.99 -8.65
N GLY A 101 -6.75 6.69 -8.91
CA GLY A 101 -7.74 6.27 -9.89
C GLY A 101 -7.19 6.25 -11.33
N ALA A 102 -6.46 7.31 -11.70
CA ALA A 102 -5.91 7.44 -13.04
C ALA A 102 -4.85 6.38 -13.37
N VAL A 103 -3.92 6.12 -12.44
CA VAL A 103 -2.88 5.09 -12.64
C VAL A 103 -3.53 3.72 -12.74
N ASN A 104 -4.49 3.39 -11.85
CA ASN A 104 -5.23 2.13 -11.88
C ASN A 104 -5.92 1.87 -13.23
N ALA A 105 -6.60 2.89 -13.78
CA ALA A 105 -7.24 2.76 -15.09
C ALA A 105 -6.21 2.62 -16.23
N ALA A 106 -5.15 3.43 -16.18
CA ALA A 106 -4.16 3.50 -17.25
C ALA A 106 -3.30 2.22 -17.36
N VAL A 107 -2.96 1.55 -16.27
CA VAL A 107 -2.14 0.31 -16.34
C VAL A 107 -2.87 -0.84 -17.02
N ASN A 108 -4.20 -0.92 -16.88
CA ASN A 108 -5.01 -1.98 -17.47
C ASN A 108 -5.13 -1.90 -19.00
N THR A 109 -4.81 -0.74 -19.58
CA THR A 109 -4.89 -0.49 -21.02
C THR A 109 -3.53 -0.16 -21.64
N ASP A 110 -2.46 -0.16 -20.85
CA ASP A 110 -1.10 0.13 -21.30
C ASP A 110 -0.55 -1.06 -22.14
N PRO A 111 -0.26 -0.87 -23.44
CA PRO A 111 0.23 -1.96 -24.29
C PRO A 111 1.54 -2.58 -23.78
N ALA A 112 2.41 -1.80 -23.13
CA ALA A 112 3.66 -2.33 -22.58
C ALA A 112 3.41 -3.19 -21.34
N VAL A 113 2.40 -2.85 -20.52
CA VAL A 113 1.99 -3.70 -19.37
C VAL A 113 1.37 -4.98 -19.88
N ILE A 114 0.47 -4.90 -20.87
CA ILE A 114 -0.18 -6.07 -21.46
C ILE A 114 0.88 -7.01 -22.06
N ALA A 115 1.83 -6.49 -22.83
CA ALA A 115 2.90 -7.28 -23.43
C ALA A 115 3.81 -7.92 -22.37
N ALA A 116 4.34 -7.14 -21.43
CA ALA A 116 5.26 -7.65 -20.40
C ALA A 116 4.57 -8.57 -19.37
N GLY A 117 3.26 -8.40 -19.18
CA GLY A 117 2.45 -9.14 -18.21
C GLY A 117 1.60 -10.25 -18.82
N THR A 118 1.75 -10.56 -20.11
CA THR A 118 0.83 -11.45 -20.86
C THR A 118 0.61 -12.76 -20.11
N ASP A 119 1.67 -13.44 -19.67
CA ASP A 119 1.57 -14.70 -18.95
C ASP A 119 0.69 -14.57 -17.69
N TYR A 120 0.90 -13.56 -16.86
CA TYR A 120 0.08 -13.33 -15.67
C TYR A 120 -1.35 -12.93 -16.00
N LEU A 121 -1.56 -12.13 -17.05
CA LEU A 121 -2.88 -11.60 -17.38
C LEU A 121 -3.79 -12.65 -18.03
N THR A 122 -3.23 -13.64 -18.74
CA THR A 122 -4.03 -14.58 -19.55
C THR A 122 -3.94 -16.05 -19.10
N SER A 123 -2.89 -16.45 -18.38
CA SER A 123 -2.72 -17.85 -17.94
C SER A 123 -3.44 -18.28 -16.66
N PRO A 124 -3.90 -17.39 -15.74
CA PRO A 124 -4.58 -17.82 -14.52
C PRO A 124 -5.82 -18.68 -14.79
N THR A 125 -5.97 -19.75 -13.99
CA THR A 125 -7.12 -20.65 -14.04
C THR A 125 -7.66 -20.91 -12.64
N THR A 126 -8.79 -21.63 -12.54
CA THR A 126 -9.31 -22.08 -11.23
C THR A 126 -8.33 -22.97 -10.46
N LYS A 127 -7.50 -23.75 -11.19
CA LYS A 127 -6.48 -24.66 -10.62
C LYS A 127 -5.15 -23.96 -10.32
N ASN A 128 -4.79 -22.94 -11.10
CA ASN A 128 -3.57 -22.15 -10.91
C ASN A 128 -3.92 -20.65 -11.02
N PRO A 129 -4.57 -20.05 -10.00
CA PRO A 129 -4.93 -18.64 -10.05
C PRO A 129 -3.70 -17.77 -9.78
N GLY A 130 -3.62 -16.58 -10.39
CA GLY A 130 -2.54 -15.63 -10.12
C GLY A 130 -2.60 -15.05 -8.69
N PHE A 131 -3.79 -15.04 -8.09
CA PHE A 131 -4.08 -14.72 -6.69
C PHE A 131 -5.49 -15.22 -6.36
N ASP A 132 -5.82 -15.37 -5.08
CA ASP A 132 -7.18 -15.64 -4.62
C ASP A 132 -8.03 -14.36 -4.64
N ARG A 133 -7.60 -13.32 -3.92
CA ARG A 133 -8.27 -12.01 -3.88
C ARG A 133 -7.26 -10.87 -3.75
N ILE A 134 -7.69 -9.67 -4.13
CA ILE A 134 -6.96 -8.44 -3.83
C ILE A 134 -7.78 -7.66 -2.81
N ASP A 135 -7.18 -7.39 -1.65
CA ASP A 135 -7.66 -6.35 -0.75
C ASP A 135 -6.89 -5.05 -1.07
N SER A 136 -7.54 -3.90 -0.97
CA SER A 136 -6.89 -2.59 -1.19
C SER A 136 -7.35 -1.58 -0.15
N TRP A 137 -6.38 -0.80 0.34
CA TRP A 137 -6.62 0.30 1.25
C TRP A 137 -6.02 1.57 0.66
N ILE A 138 -6.73 2.67 0.87
CA ILE A 138 -6.27 4.01 0.52
C ILE A 138 -6.05 4.77 1.82
N PHE A 139 -4.88 5.41 1.93
CA PHE A 139 -4.51 6.17 3.11
C PHE A 139 -4.13 7.61 2.75
N LEU A 140 -4.35 8.51 3.71
CA LEU A 140 -3.73 9.83 3.73
C LEU A 140 -2.53 9.81 4.67
N ALA A 141 -1.38 10.30 4.23
CA ALA A 141 -0.20 10.38 5.07
C ALA A 141 -0.44 11.23 6.33
N PHE A 142 0.27 10.91 7.41
CA PHE A 142 0.24 11.72 8.62
C PHE A 142 0.97 13.04 8.43
N ALA A 143 0.58 14.08 9.18
CA ALA A 143 1.22 15.39 9.06
C ALA A 143 2.68 15.39 9.55
N GLY A 144 3.01 14.61 10.56
CA GLY A 144 4.38 14.45 11.09
C GLY A 144 5.30 13.60 10.22
N MET A 145 4.74 12.94 9.20
CA MET A 145 5.51 12.23 8.17
C MET A 145 4.72 12.26 6.86
N PRO A 146 4.74 13.40 6.14
CA PRO A 146 3.83 13.66 5.02
C PRO A 146 4.17 12.85 3.77
N ARG A 147 5.31 12.15 3.76
CA ARG A 147 5.78 11.36 2.61
C ARG A 147 6.43 10.07 3.05
N LEU A 148 6.41 9.09 2.16
CA LEU A 148 7.14 7.83 2.33
C LEU A 148 8.63 8.13 2.47
N THR A 149 9.28 7.47 3.43
CA THR A 149 10.74 7.55 3.60
C THR A 149 11.35 6.19 3.33
N LEU A 150 12.41 6.17 2.53
CA LEU A 150 13.21 4.96 2.34
C LEU A 150 14.09 4.73 3.56
N PRO A 151 14.04 3.54 4.20
CA PRO A 151 15.04 3.16 5.19
C PRO A 151 16.45 3.32 4.61
N THR A 152 17.40 3.79 5.42
CA THR A 152 18.80 3.90 4.98
C THR A 152 19.37 2.55 4.52
N MET A 153 18.86 1.47 5.10
CA MET A 153 19.16 0.08 4.78
C MET A 153 18.86 -0.31 3.32
N THR A 154 17.96 0.41 2.65
CA THR A 154 17.57 0.17 1.26
C THR A 154 18.73 0.44 0.29
N ALA A 155 19.50 1.50 0.50
CA ALA A 155 20.55 1.94 -0.44
C ALA A 155 21.71 0.92 -0.60
N GLY A 156 21.94 0.08 0.42
CA GLY A 156 22.96 -0.97 0.40
C GLY A 156 22.41 -2.39 0.26
N ASN A 157 21.10 -2.54 -0.02
CA ASN A 157 20.40 -3.83 0.02
C ASN A 157 20.71 -4.63 1.30
N GLN A 158 20.74 -3.94 2.45
CA GLN A 158 21.00 -4.57 3.74
C GLN A 158 19.79 -5.40 4.18
N SER A 159 19.99 -6.28 5.17
CA SER A 159 18.90 -7.03 5.80
C SER A 159 17.82 -6.07 6.29
N ARG A 160 16.57 -6.32 5.92
CA ARG A 160 15.41 -5.47 6.25
C ARG A 160 14.25 -6.35 6.65
N LEU A 161 13.79 -6.17 7.88
CA LEU A 161 12.54 -6.70 8.40
C LEU A 161 11.57 -5.54 8.56
N PHE A 162 10.44 -5.63 7.88
CA PHE A 162 9.40 -4.62 7.96
C PHE A 162 8.33 -5.08 8.96
N GLU A 163 7.81 -4.16 9.75
CA GLU A 163 6.66 -4.42 10.60
C GLU A 163 5.49 -3.54 10.18
N LEU A 164 4.47 -4.16 9.58
CA LEU A 164 3.21 -3.51 9.23
C LEU A 164 2.26 -3.61 10.42
N ARG A 165 1.84 -2.46 10.96
CA ARG A 165 0.97 -2.38 12.13
C ARG A 165 -0.32 -1.64 11.77
N ILE A 166 -1.45 -2.26 12.10
CA ILE A 166 -2.80 -1.76 11.82
C ILE A 166 -3.50 -1.58 13.16
N TYR A 167 -3.90 -0.34 13.45
CA TYR A 167 -4.58 0.03 14.68
C TYR A 167 -6.00 0.45 14.34
N GLU A 168 -6.96 -0.37 14.75
CA GLU A 168 -8.39 -0.06 14.64
C GLU A 168 -8.85 0.76 15.84
N SER A 169 -9.92 1.53 15.66
CA SER A 169 -10.45 2.42 16.67
C SER A 169 -11.95 2.24 16.87
N TYR A 170 -12.45 2.60 18.05
CA TYR A 170 -13.88 2.49 18.41
C TYR A 170 -14.79 3.50 17.68
N SER A 171 -14.22 4.56 17.10
CA SER A 171 -14.94 5.56 16.30
C SER A 171 -13.96 6.43 15.50
N GLU A 172 -14.47 7.20 14.55
CA GLU A 172 -13.71 8.13 13.71
C GLU A 172 -12.97 9.17 14.57
N LEU A 173 -13.63 9.70 15.61
CA LEU A 173 -12.99 10.66 16.52
C LEU A 173 -11.84 10.01 17.30
N LYS A 174 -12.00 8.76 17.74
CA LYS A 174 -10.94 8.01 18.42
C LYS A 174 -9.75 7.72 17.47
N ALA A 175 -10.04 7.39 16.21
CA ALA A 175 -9.01 7.22 15.19
C ALA A 175 -8.23 8.53 14.95
N LEU A 176 -8.94 9.66 14.77
CA LEU A 176 -8.31 10.98 14.60
C LEU A 176 -7.46 11.37 15.81
N LYS A 177 -7.92 11.06 17.03
CA LYS A 177 -7.13 11.26 18.24
C LYS A 177 -5.86 10.41 18.26
N LYS A 178 -5.91 9.15 17.82
CA LYS A 178 -4.69 8.33 17.72
C LYS A 178 -3.73 8.89 16.67
N VAL A 179 -4.23 9.32 15.51
CA VAL A 179 -3.43 10.02 14.50
C VAL A 179 -2.77 11.27 15.11
N ALA A 180 -3.50 12.07 15.88
CA ALA A 180 -2.95 13.24 16.58
C ALA A 180 -1.85 12.85 17.58
N MET A 181 -2.02 11.77 18.34
CA MET A 181 -1.02 11.23 19.27
C MET A 181 0.29 10.87 18.55
N PHE A 182 0.19 10.20 17.40
CA PHE A 182 1.36 9.88 16.57
C PHE A 182 2.11 11.15 16.14
N ASN A 183 1.37 12.15 15.63
CA ASN A 183 1.94 13.43 15.19
C ASN A 183 2.53 14.24 16.36
N ALA A 184 2.00 14.10 17.58
CA ALA A 184 2.45 14.84 18.75
C ALA A 184 3.80 14.34 19.32
N GLY A 185 4.21 13.10 19.03
CA GLY A 185 5.52 12.64 19.49
C GLY A 185 5.89 11.18 19.22
N GLU A 186 4.95 10.28 18.90
CA GLU A 186 5.34 8.88 18.64
C GLU A 186 6.23 8.75 17.41
N ILE A 187 5.95 9.49 16.33
CA ILE A 187 6.75 9.43 15.09
C ILE A 187 8.21 9.79 15.37
N GLU A 188 8.45 10.93 16.03
CA GLU A 188 9.82 11.38 16.33
C GLU A 188 10.53 10.44 17.31
N LEU A 189 9.80 9.87 18.27
CA LEU A 189 10.36 8.86 19.16
C LEU A 189 10.77 7.59 18.40
N MET A 190 9.95 7.09 17.48
CA MET A 190 10.27 5.92 16.65
C MET A 190 11.51 6.16 15.79
N LYS A 191 11.64 7.37 15.21
CA LYS A 191 12.84 7.79 14.47
C LYS A 191 14.07 7.79 15.38
N ALA A 192 13.97 8.41 16.55
CA ALA A 192 15.08 8.50 17.51
C ALA A 192 15.55 7.14 18.02
N LEU A 193 14.63 6.16 18.11
CA LEU A 193 14.92 4.79 18.52
C LEU A 193 15.32 3.86 17.37
N GLY A 194 15.56 4.39 16.17
CA GLY A 194 16.08 3.62 15.04
C GLY A 194 15.09 2.64 14.42
N GLN A 195 13.78 2.82 14.63
CA GLN A 195 12.74 1.97 14.02
C GLN A 195 12.49 2.27 12.53
N SER A 196 13.27 3.19 11.95
CA SER A 196 13.28 3.60 10.53
C SER A 196 11.87 3.59 9.90
N PRO A 197 10.99 4.52 10.29
CA PRO A 197 9.63 4.55 9.76
C PRO A 197 9.60 4.67 8.24
N VAL A 198 8.74 3.89 7.59
CA VAL A 198 8.54 3.88 6.13
C VAL A 198 7.36 4.79 5.76
N PHE A 199 6.21 4.58 6.39
CA PHE A 199 5.03 5.44 6.22
C PHE A 199 4.10 5.36 7.44
N TYR A 200 3.24 6.37 7.59
CA TYR A 200 2.06 6.37 8.47
C TYR A 200 0.84 6.87 7.69
N GLY A 201 -0.24 6.11 7.70
CA GLY A 201 -1.43 6.36 6.90
C GLY A 201 -2.72 6.31 7.71
N GLN A 202 -3.55 7.34 7.60
CA GLN A 202 -4.93 7.34 8.06
C GLN A 202 -5.78 6.70 6.97
N ALA A 203 -6.50 5.60 7.28
CA ALA A 203 -7.29 4.93 6.27
C ALA A 203 -8.49 5.77 5.86
N LEU A 204 -8.66 5.95 4.55
CA LEU A 204 -9.78 6.64 3.92
C LEU A 204 -10.78 5.64 3.30
N ALA A 205 -10.28 4.51 2.82
CA ALA A 205 -11.06 3.43 2.23
C ALA A 205 -10.36 2.09 2.46
N GLY A 206 -11.14 1.00 2.46
CA GLY A 206 -10.68 -0.37 2.69
C GLY A 206 -11.50 -1.07 3.77
N ARG A 207 -11.09 -2.28 4.16
CA ARG A 207 -11.74 -3.02 5.26
C ARG A 207 -11.25 -2.55 6.63
N ASP A 208 -12.03 -2.89 7.66
CA ASP A 208 -11.73 -2.66 9.08
C ASP A 208 -11.57 -1.18 9.44
N LEU A 209 -12.40 -0.31 8.84
CA LEU A 209 -12.46 1.12 9.19
C LEU A 209 -13.27 1.34 10.49
N PRO A 210 -12.93 2.38 11.29
CA PRO A 210 -11.81 3.29 11.10
C PRO A 210 -10.49 2.71 11.64
N GLN A 211 -9.39 2.94 10.91
CA GLN A 211 -8.06 2.50 11.31
C GLN A 211 -6.95 3.43 10.81
N LEU A 212 -5.79 3.31 11.44
CA LEU A 212 -4.52 3.77 10.88
C LEU A 212 -3.58 2.60 10.66
N THR A 213 -2.74 2.71 9.64
CA THR A 213 -1.72 1.71 9.30
C THR A 213 -0.38 2.39 9.16
N TYR A 214 0.67 1.76 9.68
CA TYR A 214 2.04 2.26 9.53
C TYR A 214 3.02 1.11 9.38
N MET A 215 4.19 1.42 8.82
CA MET A 215 5.25 0.45 8.60
C MET A 215 6.57 0.97 9.14
N LEU A 216 7.25 0.11 9.90
CA LEU A 216 8.59 0.33 10.44
C LEU A 216 9.57 -0.61 9.74
N CYS A 217 10.86 -0.30 9.81
CA CYS A 217 11.93 -1.13 9.26
C CYS A 217 13.08 -1.27 10.27
N THR A 218 13.48 -2.51 10.55
CA THR A 218 14.65 -2.84 11.37
C THR A 218 15.52 -3.87 10.66
N PRO A 219 16.78 -4.07 11.07
CA PRO A 219 17.64 -5.09 10.45
C PRO A 219 17.11 -6.51 10.57
N ASP A 220 16.50 -6.82 11.71
CA ASP A 220 15.99 -8.13 12.09
C ASP A 220 14.97 -8.02 13.23
N ARG A 221 14.50 -9.17 13.70
CA ARG A 221 13.51 -9.29 14.78
C ARG A 221 14.07 -8.87 16.15
N ALA A 222 15.34 -9.16 16.43
CA ALA A 222 15.94 -8.79 17.71
C ALA A 222 16.05 -7.27 17.85
N ALA A 223 16.40 -6.58 16.77
CA ALA A 223 16.41 -5.12 16.71
C ALA A 223 14.98 -4.53 16.86
N ALA A 224 13.97 -5.13 16.24
CA ALA A 224 12.56 -4.72 16.42
C ALA A 224 12.13 -4.84 17.89
N ASP A 225 12.39 -5.99 18.51
CA ASP A 225 12.00 -6.25 19.90
C ASP A 225 12.73 -5.31 20.88
N ALA A 226 14.03 -5.06 20.65
CA ALA A 226 14.82 -4.10 21.43
C ALA A 226 14.29 -2.67 21.30
N ALA A 227 13.95 -2.25 20.08
CA ALA A 227 13.41 -0.91 19.84
C ALA A 227 12.03 -0.72 20.48
N TRP A 228 11.14 -1.73 20.43
CA TRP A 228 9.85 -1.69 21.11
C TRP A 228 9.97 -1.67 22.64
N LYS A 229 10.92 -2.42 23.20
CA LYS A 229 11.23 -2.38 24.63
C LYS A 229 11.69 -0.97 25.04
N ALA A 230 12.57 -0.36 24.25
CA ALA A 230 13.02 1.01 24.49
C ALA A 230 11.87 2.02 24.37
N PHE A 231 11.02 1.89 23.35
CA PHE A 231 9.85 2.74 23.13
C PHE A 231 8.90 2.69 24.32
N GLY A 232 8.53 1.49 24.78
CA GLY A 232 7.64 1.29 25.93
C GLY A 232 8.19 1.86 27.25
N ALA A 233 9.51 1.87 27.41
CA ALA A 233 10.17 2.43 28.59
C ALA A 233 10.33 3.95 28.53
N HIS A 234 10.28 4.56 27.34
CA HIS A 234 10.63 5.96 27.12
C HIS A 234 9.66 6.94 27.80
N PRO A 235 10.15 7.99 28.48
CA PRO A 235 9.29 8.97 29.16
C PRO A 235 8.26 9.64 28.25
N THR A 236 8.64 9.97 27.01
CA THR A 236 7.72 10.56 26.02
C THR A 236 6.51 9.65 25.73
N TRP A 237 6.74 8.35 25.51
CA TRP A 237 5.65 7.40 25.31
C TRP A 237 4.79 7.26 26.56
N LYS A 238 5.41 7.12 27.74
CA LYS A 238 4.67 7.03 29.01
C LYS A 238 3.74 8.22 29.20
N ALA A 239 4.24 9.44 29.01
CA ALA A 239 3.45 10.66 29.11
C ALA A 239 2.27 10.68 28.11
N LEU A 240 2.54 10.37 26.82
CA LEU A 240 1.49 10.33 25.81
C LEU A 240 0.43 9.26 26.13
N SER A 241 0.85 8.05 26.52
CA SER A 241 -0.04 6.91 26.76
C SER A 241 -0.98 7.10 27.95
N THR A 242 -0.60 7.93 28.92
CA THR A 242 -1.42 8.24 30.10
C THR A 242 -2.19 9.55 29.96
N ASP A 243 -2.03 10.27 28.86
CA ASP A 243 -2.79 11.49 28.61
C ASP A 243 -4.27 11.14 28.36
N PRO A 244 -5.21 11.65 29.19
CA PRO A 244 -6.64 11.36 29.06
C PRO A 244 -7.22 11.69 27.67
N GLN A 245 -6.61 12.61 26.93
CA GLN A 245 -7.10 12.96 25.59
C GLN A 245 -6.99 11.79 24.60
N TYR A 246 -6.05 10.86 24.81
CA TYR A 246 -5.77 9.70 23.96
C TYR A 246 -6.28 8.36 24.52
N ALA A 247 -7.02 8.40 25.63
CA ALA A 247 -7.63 7.21 26.22
C ALA A 247 -8.58 6.50 25.23
N ASP A 248 -8.56 5.16 25.26
CA ASP A 248 -9.43 4.27 24.46
C ASP A 248 -9.44 4.61 22.97
N THR A 249 -8.28 4.94 22.42
CA THR A 249 -8.14 5.29 21.00
C THR A 249 -7.94 4.08 20.10
N VAL A 250 -7.54 2.93 20.65
CA VAL A 250 -7.24 1.70 19.90
C VAL A 250 -8.09 0.56 20.43
N SER A 251 -8.84 -0.12 19.54
CA SER A 251 -9.68 -1.28 19.85
C SER A 251 -9.00 -2.60 19.51
N ARG A 252 -8.18 -2.63 18.45
CA ARG A 252 -7.44 -3.82 18.01
C ARG A 252 -6.11 -3.41 17.39
N ILE A 253 -5.07 -4.18 17.70
CA ILE A 253 -3.75 -4.06 17.10
C ILE A 253 -3.46 -5.33 16.33
N THR A 254 -3.20 -5.19 15.03
CA THR A 254 -2.60 -6.23 14.20
C THR A 254 -1.16 -5.84 13.88
N SER A 255 -0.23 -6.77 14.06
CA SER A 255 1.19 -6.63 13.67
C SER A 255 1.56 -7.78 12.75
N ARG A 256 2.25 -7.46 11.64
CA ARG A 256 2.74 -8.40 10.62
C ARG A 256 4.19 -8.11 10.33
N PHE A 257 5.00 -9.16 10.25
CA PHE A 257 6.39 -9.05 9.83
C PHE A 257 6.53 -9.43 8.36
N LEU A 258 7.09 -8.51 7.59
CA LEU A 258 7.24 -8.64 6.14
C LEU A 258 8.72 -8.58 5.75
N VAL A 259 9.05 -9.26 4.65
CA VAL A 259 10.37 -9.20 4.02
C VAL A 259 10.23 -8.69 2.59
N PRO A 260 11.19 -7.88 2.09
CA PRO A 260 11.10 -7.33 0.75
C PRO A 260 11.32 -8.45 -0.29
N ALA A 261 10.51 -8.44 -1.34
CA ALA A 261 10.79 -9.20 -2.55
C ALA A 261 12.00 -8.59 -3.28
N SER A 262 12.63 -9.35 -4.18
CA SER A 262 13.79 -8.90 -4.97
C SER A 262 13.49 -7.65 -5.80
N CYS A 263 12.25 -7.50 -6.28
CA CYS A 263 11.81 -6.36 -7.08
C CYS A 263 11.35 -5.14 -6.24
N SER A 264 11.32 -5.25 -4.91
CA SER A 264 10.95 -4.14 -4.02
C SER A 264 11.91 -2.97 -4.15
N GLN A 265 11.37 -1.77 -4.32
CA GLN A 265 12.15 -0.53 -4.34
C GLN A 265 12.30 0.11 -2.94
N ILE A 266 11.68 -0.47 -1.92
CA ILE A 266 11.77 -0.11 -0.50
C ILE A 266 12.58 -1.17 0.23
#